data_AF-A0A6C2CWN7-F1
#
_entry.id   AF-A0A6C2CWN7-F1
#
_cell.length_a   1.000
_cell.length_b   1.000
_cell.length_c   1.000
_cell.angle_alpha   90.00
_cell.angle_beta   90.00
_cell.angle_gamma   90.00
#
_symmetry.space_group_name_H-M   'P 1'
#
loop_
_entity.id
_entity.type
_entity.pdbx_description
1 polymer ?
#
loop_
_entity_poly.entity_id
_entity_poly.type
_entity_poly.pdbx_seq_one_letter_code
_entity_poly.pdbx_strand_id
1 'polypeptide(L)'
;MTNRITTAAADVRIGDHIYNGPGANAHPTFAWETVTHVDLVDGLIRLTAGRLDHANGEFWFEPEESVAVIRYPPAEPEKAVVKSHNKHGHGHSG
;
A
#
# COMPACT_ATOMS: atom_id res chain seq x y z
N MET A 1 11.29 -6.43 9.91
CA MET A 1 10.72 -6.11 11.23
C MET A 1 9.43 -5.34 10.98
N THR A 2 8.30 -5.82 11.51
CA THR A 2 6.96 -5.26 11.25
C THR A 2 6.61 -4.33 12.40
N ASN A 3 6.55 -3.01 12.16
CA ASN A 3 6.24 -2.04 13.20
C ASN A 3 4.78 -1.59 13.06
N ARG A 4 3.96 -1.92 14.06
CA ARG A 4 2.67 -1.26 14.25
C ARG A 4 2.94 0.16 14.75
N ILE A 5 2.44 1.14 14.04
CA ILE A 5 2.61 2.57 14.35
C ILE A 5 1.24 3.23 14.46
N THR A 6 1.15 4.26 15.30
CA THR A 6 0.03 5.19 15.30
C THR A 6 0.47 6.46 14.58
N THR A 7 -0.32 6.91 13.63
CA THR A 7 0.00 8.05 12.76
C THR A 7 -1.27 8.86 12.49
N ALA A 8 -1.14 10.12 12.06
CA ALA A 8 -2.29 10.89 11.56
C ALA A 8 -2.83 10.25 10.28
N ALA A 9 -4.14 10.34 10.04
CA ALA A 9 -4.77 9.79 8.83
C ALA A 9 -4.14 10.36 7.55
N ALA A 10 -3.74 11.64 7.56
CA ALA A 10 -3.03 12.29 6.45
C ALA A 10 -1.65 11.67 6.13
N ASP A 11 -1.05 10.93 7.06
CA ASP A 11 0.26 10.31 6.91
C ASP A 11 0.19 8.82 6.48
N VAL A 12 -1.01 8.29 6.28
CA VAL A 12 -1.24 6.93 5.80
C VAL A 12 -0.82 6.82 4.33
N ARG A 13 -0.19 5.70 3.98
CA ARG A 13 0.40 5.47 2.65
C ARG A 13 -0.20 4.22 2.01
N ILE A 14 -0.20 4.22 0.68
CA ILE A 14 -0.46 3.01 -0.10
C ILE A 14 0.54 1.92 0.32
N GLY A 15 0.03 0.71 0.58
CA GLY A 15 0.80 -0.43 1.08
C GLY A 15 0.84 -0.56 2.60
N ASP A 16 0.46 0.49 3.35
CA ASP A 16 0.19 0.33 4.78
C ASP A 16 -0.95 -0.66 4.97
N HIS A 17 -0.91 -1.41 6.07
CA HIS A 17 -2.04 -2.25 6.45
C HIS A 17 -2.82 -1.56 7.56
N ILE A 18 -4.11 -1.35 7.36
CA ILE A 18 -5.01 -0.75 8.33
C ILE A 18 -5.89 -1.84 8.96
N TYR A 19 -6.14 -1.73 10.26
CA TYR A 19 -6.97 -2.70 10.97
C TYR A 19 -8.43 -2.34 10.86
N ASN A 20 -9.23 -3.27 10.37
CA ASN A 20 -10.68 -3.15 10.41
C ASN A 20 -11.25 -3.91 11.62
N GLY A 21 -11.30 -3.21 12.76
CA GLY A 21 -11.84 -3.70 14.04
C GLY A 21 -13.28 -3.28 14.31
N PRO A 22 -13.86 -3.66 15.48
CA PRO A 22 -15.28 -3.47 15.79
C PRO A 22 -15.58 -1.99 16.06
N GLY A 23 -15.73 -1.21 14.99
CA GLY A 23 -16.32 0.13 14.96
C GLY A 23 -17.58 0.11 14.10
N ALA A 24 -18.25 1.25 13.95
CA ALA A 24 -19.49 1.38 13.17
C ALA A 24 -19.37 0.94 11.69
N ASN A 25 -18.14 0.78 11.17
CA ASN A 25 -17.81 0.37 9.81
C ASN A 25 -16.97 -0.93 9.78
N ALA A 26 -17.25 -1.88 10.68
CA ALA A 26 -16.46 -3.11 10.83
C ALA A 26 -16.63 -4.07 9.64
N HIS A 27 -15.51 -4.52 9.07
CA HIS A 27 -15.47 -5.66 8.14
C HIS A 27 -15.53 -6.98 8.93
N PRO A 28 -16.30 -7.97 8.47
CA PRO A 28 -16.64 -9.17 9.26
C PRO A 28 -15.45 -10.08 9.62
N THR A 29 -14.25 -9.80 9.13
CA THR A 29 -13.08 -10.69 9.28
C THR A 29 -12.07 -10.25 10.34
N PHE A 30 -12.24 -9.09 11.00
CA PHE A 30 -11.27 -8.56 11.98
C PHE A 30 -9.82 -8.63 11.47
N ALA A 31 -9.61 -8.30 10.19
CA ALA A 31 -8.35 -8.47 9.48
C ALA A 31 -7.63 -7.13 9.25
N TRP A 32 -6.31 -7.21 9.09
CA TRP A 32 -5.50 -6.10 8.57
C TRP A 32 -5.55 -6.13 7.05
N GLU A 33 -5.95 -5.03 6.43
CA GLU A 33 -6.09 -4.92 4.98
C GLU A 33 -5.13 -3.90 4.40
N THR A 34 -4.62 -4.17 3.20
CA THR A 34 -3.69 -3.28 2.52
C THR A 34 -4.44 -2.06 1.97
N VAL A 35 -3.96 -0.87 2.31
CA VAL A 35 -4.41 0.39 1.72
C VAL A 35 -3.97 0.41 0.25
N THR A 36 -4.94 0.48 -0.64
CA THR A 36 -4.71 0.55 -2.09
C THR A 36 -4.84 1.96 -2.63
N HIS A 37 -5.68 2.80 -2.01
CA HIS A 37 -5.86 4.21 -2.39
C HIS A 37 -6.00 5.10 -1.15
N VAL A 38 -5.54 6.35 -1.32
CA VAL A 38 -5.62 7.43 -0.33
C VAL A 38 -6.02 8.69 -1.08
N ASP A 39 -7.18 9.25 -0.75
CA ASP A 39 -7.70 10.48 -1.35
C ASP A 39 -8.04 11.52 -0.28
N LEU A 40 -7.95 12.80 -0.63
CA LEU A 40 -8.52 13.90 0.16
C LEU A 40 -9.81 14.36 -0.53
N VAL A 41 -10.95 14.16 0.12
CA VAL A 41 -12.27 14.50 -0.41
C VAL A 41 -13.00 15.36 0.61
N ASP A 42 -13.34 16.59 0.22
CA ASP A 42 -14.05 17.56 1.07
C ASP A 42 -13.42 17.79 2.46
N GLY A 43 -12.08 17.73 2.52
CA GLY A 43 -11.32 17.92 3.77
C GLY A 43 -11.19 16.65 4.63
N LEU A 44 -11.74 15.52 4.19
CA LEU A 44 -11.60 14.22 4.84
C LEU A 44 -10.64 13.32 4.07
N ILE A 45 -9.88 12.50 4.80
CA ILE A 45 -9.04 11.47 4.23
C ILE A 45 -9.91 10.24 3.97
N ARG A 46 -10.04 9.87 2.69
CA ARG A 46 -10.66 8.62 2.25
C ARG A 46 -9.58 7.58 2.02
N LEU A 47 -9.59 6.50 2.79
CA LEU A 47 -8.75 5.34 2.57
C LEU A 47 -9.58 4.21 1.94
N THR A 48 -9.03 3.60 0.90
CA THR A 48 -9.59 2.36 0.33
C THR A 48 -8.63 1.22 0.67
N ALA A 49 -9.09 0.23 1.42
CA ALA A 49 -8.29 -0.94 1.79
C ALA A 49 -8.98 -2.24 1.36
N GLY A 50 -8.17 -3.24 1.00
CA GLY A 50 -8.67 -4.52 0.51
C GLY A 50 -7.81 -5.06 -0.63
N ARG A 51 -8.40 -5.93 -1.45
CA ARG A 51 -7.76 -6.40 -2.69
C ARG A 51 -8.32 -5.64 -3.88
N LEU A 52 -7.43 -5.33 -4.83
CA LEU A 52 -7.78 -4.66 -6.09
C LEU A 52 -8.87 -5.38 -6.90
N ASP A 53 -9.08 -6.68 -6.70
CA ASP A 53 -10.04 -7.52 -7.43
C ASP A 53 -11.36 -7.80 -6.68
N HIS A 54 -11.53 -7.30 -5.45
CA HIS A 54 -12.69 -7.55 -4.60
C HIS A 54 -13.28 -6.27 -4.01
N ALA A 55 -14.46 -6.38 -3.37
CA ALA A 55 -15.06 -5.26 -2.65
C ALA A 55 -14.07 -4.71 -1.60
N ASN A 56 -13.68 -3.45 -1.76
CA ASN A 56 -12.77 -2.78 -0.85
C ASN A 56 -13.55 -2.09 0.26
N GLY A 57 -13.01 -2.11 1.49
CA GLY A 57 -13.48 -1.25 2.56
C GLY A 57 -13.09 0.20 2.28
N GLU A 58 -14.04 1.11 2.42
CA GLU A 58 -13.80 2.56 2.42
C GLU A 58 -13.86 3.10 3.84
N PHE A 59 -12.89 3.95 4.18
CA PHE A 59 -12.76 4.56 5.49
C PHE A 59 -12.57 6.06 5.35
N TRP A 60 -13.18 6.81 6.25
CA TRP A 60 -13.20 8.25 6.23
C TRP A 60 -12.73 8.77 7.57
N PHE A 61 -11.72 9.64 7.54
CA PHE A 61 -11.07 10.17 8.72
C PHE A 61 -10.89 11.68 8.61
N GLU A 62 -10.87 12.36 9.74
CA GLU A 62 -10.28 13.70 9.78
C GLU A 62 -8.76 13.61 9.55
N PRO A 63 -8.11 14.60 8.91
CA PRO A 63 -6.67 14.53 8.61
C PRO A 63 -5.78 14.24 9.82
N GLU A 64 -6.13 14.81 10.98
CA GLU A 64 -5.41 14.69 12.25
C GLU A 64 -5.86 13.47 13.08
N GLU A 65 -6.86 12.72 12.61
CA GLU A 65 -7.38 11.57 13.33
C GLU A 65 -6.29 10.49 13.45
N SER A 66 -6.14 9.94 14.65
CA SER A 66 -5.11 8.95 14.94
C SER A 66 -5.51 7.57 14.43
N VAL A 67 -4.75 7.04 13.47
CA VAL A 67 -4.98 5.74 12.85
C VAL A 67 -3.81 4.81 13.17
N ALA A 68 -4.12 3.56 13.53
CA ALA A 68 -3.13 2.51 13.71
C ALA A 68 -2.89 1.78 12.40
N VAL A 69 -1.64 1.77 11.93
CA VAL A 69 -1.23 1.05 10.72
C VAL A 69 -0.04 0.12 10.98
N ILE A 70 0.07 -0.93 10.18
CA ILE A 70 1.29 -1.71 10.04
C ILE A 70 2.01 -1.25 8.78
N ARG A 71 3.23 -0.75 8.95
CA ARG A 71 4.09 -0.31 7.84
C ARG A 71 5.29 -1.24 7.73
N TYR A 72 5.41 -1.87 6.57
CA TYR A 72 6.58 -2.67 6.24
C TYR A 72 7.70 -1.75 5.74
N PRO A 73 8.98 -2.00 6.11
CA PRO A 73 10.08 -1.30 5.48
C PRO A 73 10.03 -1.55 3.97
N PRO A 74 10.40 -0.56 3.14
CA PRO A 74 10.48 -0.77 1.70
C PRO A 74 11.40 -1.96 1.44
N ALA A 75 10.96 -2.89 0.58
CA ALA A 75 11.83 -3.97 0.13
C ALA A 75 13.10 -3.34 -0.45
N GLU A 76 14.27 -3.80 -0.02
CA GLU A 76 15.52 -3.36 -0.65
C GLU A 76 15.38 -3.57 -2.16
N PRO A 77 15.68 -2.56 -2.99
CA PRO A 77 15.60 -2.73 -4.43
C PRO A 77 16.51 -3.91 -4.80
N GLU A 78 15.94 -4.95 -5.41
CA GLU A 78 16.73 -6.02 -6.02
C GLU A 78 17.74 -5.33 -6.94
N LYS A 79 19.05 -5.55 -6.68
CA LYS A 79 20.11 -5.05 -7.56
C LYS A 79 19.76 -5.46 -8.98
N ALA A 80 19.39 -4.51 -9.81
CA ALA A 80 19.13 -4.74 -11.21
C ALA A 80 20.36 -5.44 -11.81
N VAL A 81 20.25 -6.74 -12.11
CA VAL A 81 21.23 -7.44 -12.90
C VAL A 81 21.12 -6.85 -14.30
N VAL A 82 22.02 -5.91 -14.59
CA VAL A 82 22.22 -5.38 -15.94
C VAL A 82 22.68 -6.56 -16.80
N LYS A 83 21.74 -7.21 -17.51
CA LYS A 83 22.09 -8.11 -18.61
C LYS A 83 22.72 -7.26 -19.71
N SER A 84 24.04 -7.31 -19.85
CA SER A 84 24.74 -6.75 -21.00
C SER A 84 24.27 -7.46 -22.26
N HIS A 85 23.50 -6.75 -23.08
CA HIS A 85 23.04 -7.22 -24.38
C HIS A 85 24.17 -7.05 -25.39
N ASN A 86 25.15 -7.96 -25.39
CA ASN A 86 26.13 -8.02 -26.48
C ASN A 86 25.42 -8.55 -27.73
N LYS A 87 24.91 -7.63 -28.55
CA LYS A 87 24.68 -7.91 -29.97
C LYS A 87 26.01 -7.74 -30.69
N HIS A 88 26.51 -8.80 -31.33
CA HIS A 88 27.39 -8.66 -32.49
C HIS A 88 26.97 -9.71 -33.53
N GLY A 89 26.87 -9.22 -34.76
CA GLY A 89 26.12 -9.82 -35.85
C GLY A 89 26.75 -11.07 -36.45
N HIS A 90 25.86 -11.90 -36.99
CA HIS A 90 26.16 -12.95 -37.94
C HIS A 90 26.54 -12.30 -39.28
N GLY A 91 27.70 -12.68 -39.83
CA GLY A 91 28.17 -12.26 -41.14
C GLY A 91 29.07 -13.32 -41.76
N HIS A 92 28.48 -14.18 -42.60
CA HIS A 92 29.19 -15.00 -43.59
C HIS A 92 29.63 -14.10 -44.76
N SER A 93 30.88 -14.24 -45.23
CA SER A 93 31.29 -14.19 -46.65
C SER A 93 32.82 -14.35 -46.76
N GLY A 94 33.27 -15.28 -47.60
CA GLY A 94 34.67 -15.58 -47.90
C GLY A 94 34.83 -16.98 -48.42
#